data_AF-M5E1F1-F1
#
_entry.id   AF-M5E1F1-F1
#
_cell.length_a   1.000
_cell.length_b   1.000
_cell.length_c   1.000
_cell.angle_alpha   90.00
_cell.angle_beta   90.00
_cell.angle_gamma   90.00
#
_symmetry.space_group_name_H-M   'P 1'
#
loop_
_entity.id
_entity.type
_entity.pdbx_description
1 polymer ?
#
loop_
_entity_poly.entity_id
_entity_poly.type
_entity_poly.pdbx_seq_one_letter_code
_entity_poly.pdbx_strand_id
1 'polypeptide(L)' 'MKDTLKIRYEVDPKEINYIDMIIKAYEGIGKVNVDHDAPGQIWIDVTEGTKNEVKEVMADLGQNIKVELISEE' A
#
# COMPACT_ATOMS: atom_id res chain seq x y z
N MET A 1 5.27 19.25 -2.58
CA MET A 1 5.35 18.02 -1.76
C MET A 1 6.62 17.33 -2.20
N LYS A 2 7.73 17.51 -1.47
CA LYS A 2 9.07 17.10 -1.97
C LYS A 2 9.55 15.74 -1.45
N ASP A 3 8.86 15.12 -0.49
CA ASP A 3 9.36 13.94 0.23
C ASP A 3 8.28 12.85 0.39
N THR A 4 7.51 12.60 -0.66
CA THR A 4 6.56 11.47 -0.70
C THR A 4 7.20 10.33 -1.48
N LEU A 5 7.38 9.19 -0.81
CA LEU A 5 7.84 7.94 -1.41
C LEU A 5 6.62 7.15 -1.88
N LYS A 6 6.80 6.33 -2.92
CA LYS A 6 5.78 5.46 -3.48
C LYS A 6 6.20 4.01 -3.32
N ILE A 7 5.33 3.23 -2.69
CA ILE A 7 5.50 1.78 -2.59
C ILE A 7 4.42 1.10 -3.42
N ARG A 8 4.82 0.34 -4.43
CA ARG A 8 3.90 -0.35 -5.34
C ARG A 8 3.71 -1.81 -4.91
N TYR A 9 2.47 -2.27 -4.93
CA TYR A 9 2.11 -3.64 -4.62
C TYR A 9 1.18 -4.23 -5.69
N GLU A 10 1.32 -5.53 -5.93
CA GLU A 10 0.33 -6.36 -6.60
C GLU A 10 -0.55 -7.03 -5.53
N VAL A 11 -1.86 -6.93 -5.69
CA VAL A 11 -2.88 -7.41 -4.74
C VAL A 11 -4.04 -8.07 -5.49
N ASP A 12 -4.88 -8.82 -4.78
CA ASP A 12 -6.17 -9.23 -5.36
C ASP A 12 -7.07 -7.99 -5.50
N PRO A 13 -7.63 -7.69 -6.70
CA PRO A 13 -8.54 -6.56 -6.89
C PRO A 13 -9.72 -6.52 -5.91
N LYS A 14 -10.18 -7.67 -5.41
CA LYS A 14 -11.28 -7.77 -4.44
C LYS A 14 -10.89 -7.26 -3.06
N GLU A 15 -9.61 -7.32 -2.73
CA GLU A 15 -9.07 -6.95 -1.42
C GLU A 15 -8.62 -5.48 -1.36
N ILE A 16 -8.62 -4.74 -2.48
CA ILE A 16 -8.16 -3.34 -2.54
C ILE A 16 -8.90 -2.47 -1.51
N ASN A 17 -10.23 -2.58 -1.42
CA ASN A 17 -11.03 -1.82 -0.46
C ASN A 17 -10.70 -2.20 1.00
N TYR A 18 -10.39 -3.48 1.25
CA TYR A 18 -10.00 -3.95 2.56
C TYR A 18 -8.64 -3.37 2.96
N ILE A 19 -7.65 -3.43 2.06
CA ILE A 19 -6.31 -2.85 2.27
C ILE A 19 -6.41 -1.33 2.52
N ASP A 20 -7.18 -0.60 1.71
CA ASP A 20 -7.39 0.84 1.90
C ASP A 20 -8.02 1.17 3.26
N MET A 21 -8.98 0.36 3.72
CA MET A 21 -9.59 0.52 5.04
C MET A 21 -8.57 0.26 6.17
N ILE A 22 -7.72 -0.76 6.05
CA ILE A 22 -6.68 -1.06 7.04
C ILE A 22 -5.68 0.09 7.11
N ILE A 23 -5.13 0.55 5.98
CA ILE A 23 -4.17 1.67 5.96
C ILE A 23 -4.78 2.94 6.56
N LYS A 24 -6.05 3.24 6.27
CA LYS A 24 -6.76 4.39 6.87
C LYS A 24 -6.95 4.26 8.38
N ALA A 25 -7.09 3.04 8.91
CA ALA A 25 -7.27 2.80 10.34
C ALA A 25 -6.03 3.16 11.17
N TYR A 26 -4.84 3.17 10.56
CA TYR A 26 -3.59 3.59 11.20
C TYR A 26 -3.39 5.12 11.23
N GLU A 27 -4.38 5.91 10.78
CA GLU A 27 -4.38 7.38 10.81
C GLU A 27 -3.08 8.04 10.29
N GLY A 28 -2.98 8.21 8.97
CA GLY A 28 -1.97 9.09 8.37
C GLY A 28 -0.63 8.45 8.02
N ILE A 29 -0.52 7.12 8.10
CA ILE A 29 0.71 6.40 7.71
C ILE A 29 0.93 6.35 6.20
N GLY A 30 -0.13 6.46 5.41
CA GLY A 30 -0.06 6.46 3.96
C GLY A 30 -1.40 6.67 3.28
N LYS A 31 -1.36 6.89 1.96
CA LYS A 31 -2.54 7.01 1.11
C LYS A 31 -2.49 5.94 0.02
N VAL A 32 -3.49 5.07 0.00
CA VAL A 32 -3.64 4.05 -1.05
C VAL A 32 -4.23 4.69 -2.31
N ASN A 33 -3.66 4.36 -3.45
CA ASN A 33 -4.17 4.72 -4.77
C ASN A 33 -4.19 3.46 -5.65
N VAL A 34 -5.15 3.40 -6.57
CA VAL A 34 -5.36 2.25 -7.47
C VAL A 34 -4.86 2.59 -8.87
N ASP A 35 -4.13 1.66 -9.48
CA ASP A 35 -3.76 1.77 -10.89
C ASP A 35 -4.92 1.33 -11.78
N HIS A 36 -5.50 2.29 -12.50
CA HIS A 36 -6.62 2.03 -13.41
C HIS A 36 -6.19 1.35 -14.72
N ASP A 37 -4.90 1.45 -15.07
CA ASP A 37 -4.32 0.84 -16.27
C ASP A 37 -3.78 -0.58 -15.99
N ALA A 38 -3.48 -0.88 -14.72
CA ALA A 38 -3.02 -2.19 -14.26
C ALA A 38 -3.92 -2.77 -13.14
N PRO A 39 -4.98 -3.54 -13.49
CA PRO A 39 -5.87 -4.15 -12.51
C PRO A 39 -5.11 -5.01 -11.49
N GLY A 40 -5.38 -4.78 -10.20
CA GLY A 40 -4.70 -5.48 -9.11
C GLY A 40 -3.38 -4.85 -8.70
N GLN A 41 -3.00 -3.70 -9.26
CA GLN A 41 -1.88 -2.90 -8.76
C GLN A 41 -2.37 -1.69 -7.97
N ILE A 42 -1.71 -1.45 -6.85
CA ILE A 42 -1.89 -0.26 -6.02
C ILE A 42 -0.54 0.38 -5.73
N TRP A 43 -0.54 1.68 -5.43
CA TRP A 43 0.60 2.31 -4.79
C TRP A 43 0.18 3.07 -3.55
N ILE A 44 1.06 3.07 -2.56
CA ILE A 44 0.86 3.78 -1.30
C ILE A 44 1.85 4.95 -1.27
N ASP A 45 1.32 6.17 -1.25
CA ASP A 45 2.11 7.37 -1.01
C ASP A 45 2.40 7.46 0.50
N VAL A 46 3.67 7.49 0.88
CA VAL A 46 4.14 7.52 2.27
C VAL A 46 5.20 8.60 2.47
N THR A 47 5.51 8.91 3.72
CA THR A 47 6.69 9.71 4.08
C THR A 47 7.84 8.80 4.48
N GLU A 48 9.06 9.32 4.54
CA GLU A 48 10.22 8.55 5.05
C GLU A 48 9.99 8.03 6.47
N GLY A 49 9.28 8.79 7.31
CA GLY A 49 8.95 8.41 8.68
C GLY A 49 7.90 7.29 8.80
N THR A 50 7.05 7.10 7.80
CA THR A 50 5.93 6.13 7.84
C THR A 50 6.12 4.94 6.91
N LYS A 51 7.15 4.96 6.07
CA LYS A 51 7.45 3.89 5.09
C LYS A 51 7.55 2.51 5.72
N ASN A 52 8.31 2.38 6.81
CA ASN A 52 8.55 1.07 7.43
C ASN A 52 7.26 0.51 8.05
N GLU A 53 6.44 1.36 8.66
CA GLU A 53 5.16 0.97 9.22
C GLU A 53 4.21 0.43 8.14
N VAL A 54 4.10 1.12 7.00
CA VAL A 54 3.31 0.61 5.87
C VAL A 54 3.83 -0.73 5.37
N LYS A 55 5.15 -0.93 5.30
CA LYS A 55 5.73 -2.22 4.87
C LYS A 55 5.42 -3.35 5.86
N GLU A 56 5.46 -3.07 7.15
CA GLU A 56 5.09 -4.04 8.19
C GLU A 56 3.60 -4.43 8.09
N VAL A 57 2.71 -3.44 7.93
CA VAL A 57 1.27 -3.69 7.73
C VAL A 57 1.02 -4.52 6.48
N MET A 58 1.66 -4.19 5.35
CA MET A 58 1.48 -4.92 4.10
C MET A 58 2.06 -6.35 4.18
N ALA A 59 3.16 -6.55 4.90
CA ALA A 59 3.74 -7.88 5.13
C ALA A 59 2.84 -8.76 6.02
N ASP A 60 2.20 -8.17 7.05
CA ASP A 60 1.23 -8.87 7.89
C ASP A 60 -0.03 -9.26 7.10
N LEU A 61 -0.57 -8.33 6.31
CA LEU A 61 -1.68 -8.60 5.39
C LEU A 61 -1.33 -9.73 4.40
N GLY A 62 -0.11 -9.72 3.88
CA GLY A 62 0.42 -10.75 2.98
C GLY A 62 0.42 -12.17 3.54
N GLN A 63 0.25 -12.35 4.86
CA GLN A 63 0.10 -13.69 5.45
C GLN A 63 -1.28 -14.31 5.18
N ASN A 64 -2.29 -13.49 4.89
CA ASN A 64 -3.70 -13.91 4.75
C ASN A 64 -4.27 -13.65 3.35
N ILE A 65 -3.76 -12.64 2.65
CA ILE A 65 -4.21 -12.22 1.32
C ILE A 65 -3.03 -12.02 0.38
N LYS A 66 -3.29 -12.00 -0.94
CA LYS A 66 -2.25 -11.74 -1.94
C LYS A 66 -1.75 -10.29 -1.80
N VAL A 67 -0.49 -10.13 -1.42
CA VAL A 67 0.24 -8.85 -1.39
C VAL A 67 1.68 -9.12 -1.81
N GLU A 68 2.10 -8.58 -2.95
CA GLU A 68 3.46 -8.74 -3.46
C GLU A 68 4.07 -7.35 -3.74
N LEU A 69 5.25 -7.08 -3.18
CA LEU A 69 5.96 -5.83 -3.42
C LEU A 69 6.50 -5.78 -4.85
N ILE A 70 6.15 -4.74 -5.60
CA ILE A 70 6.62 -4.51 -6.97
C ILE A 70 7.85 -3.59 -6.98
N SER A 71 7.73 -2.41 -6.36
CA SER A 71 8.80 -1.41 -6.34
C SER A 71 8.66 -0.43 -5.18
N GLU A 72 9.74 0.29 -4.91
CA GLU A 72 9.84 1.36 -3.92
C GLU A 72 10.60 2.53 -4.57
N GLU A 73 9.96 3.70 -4.64
CA GLU A 73 10.44 4.92 -5.33
C GLU A 73 10.40 6.16 -4.43
#